data_AF-A0A2X2M624-F1
#
_entry.id   AF-A0A2X2M624-F1
#
_cell.length_a   1.000
_cell.length_b   1.000
_cell.length_c   1.000
_cell.angle_alpha   90.00
_cell.angle_beta   90.00
_cell.angle_gamma   90.00
#
_symmetry.space_group_name_H-M   'P 1'
#
loop_
_entity.id
_entity.type
_entity.pdbx_description
1 polymer ?
#
loop_
_entity_poly.entity_id
_entity_poly.type
_entity_poly.pdbx_seq_one_letter_code
_entity_poly.pdbx_strand_id
1 'polypeptide(L)'
;MIAAAKISERLNAISAETSGILILSAVITCVFVPIIFKKLFPVPDEFNRKIEVSLIGKNQLTIPIAQNLTSQLYDVTLYYRKDLSDRRQLSDDITMIEIADYEQDVLERLGLFDRDIVVCATNDDDINRKVAKLAQNTSS
;
A
#
# COMPACT_ATOMS: atom_id res chain seq x y z
N MET A 1 8.39 26.97 26.57
CA MET A 1 7.02 27.25 27.08
C MET A 1 6.99 28.01 28.42
N ILE A 2 7.97 27.85 29.31
CA ILE A 2 7.99 28.50 30.63
C ILE A 2 8.28 30.01 30.56
N ALA A 3 9.09 30.48 29.61
CA ALA A 3 9.46 31.89 29.46
C ALA A 3 8.32 32.79 28.97
N ALA A 4 7.43 32.30 28.11
CA ALA A 4 6.29 33.06 27.61
C ALA A 4 5.22 33.30 28.71
N ALA A 5 5.02 32.31 29.59
CA ALA A 5 4.08 32.40 30.70
C ALA A 5 4.48 33.49 31.73
N LYS A 6 5.79 33.63 31.99
CA LYS A 6 6.33 34.61 32.97
C LYS A 6 6.20 36.06 32.51
N ILE A 7 6.19 36.29 31.20
CA ILE A 7 6.03 37.63 30.58
C ILE A 7 4.55 38.05 30.61
N SER A 8 3.63 37.08 30.51
CA SER A 8 2.19 37.33 30.56
C SER A 8 1.68 37.78 31.94
N GLU A 9 2.38 37.46 33.04
CA GLU A 9 2.01 37.91 34.40
C GLU A 9 2.23 39.43 34.62
N ARG A 10 3.06 40.10 33.80
CA ARG A 10 3.38 41.54 33.94
C ARG A 10 2.47 42.46 33.12
N LEU A 11 1.67 41.90 32.22
CA LEU A 11 0.71 42.62 31.41
C LEU A 11 -0.64 42.49 32.09
N ASN A 12 -1.06 43.57 32.75
CA ASN A 12 -2.35 43.73 33.43
C ASN A 12 -3.54 43.77 32.44
N ALA A 13 -3.54 42.88 31.43
CA ALA A 13 -4.41 42.93 30.25
C ALA A 13 -4.84 41.54 29.73
N ILE A 14 -4.68 40.47 30.53
CA ILE A 14 -5.34 39.19 30.28
C ILE A 14 -5.88 38.69 31.62
N SER A 15 -7.04 39.25 32.02
CA SER A 15 -7.84 38.75 33.15
C SER A 15 -8.01 37.24 33.02
N ALA A 16 -7.98 36.51 34.13
CA ALA A 16 -8.12 35.04 34.19
C ALA A 16 -9.29 34.48 33.36
N GLU A 17 -10.31 35.31 33.10
CA GLU A 17 -11.45 35.04 32.23
C GLU A 17 -11.06 34.80 30.76
N THR A 18 -10.14 35.59 30.22
CA THR A 18 -9.69 35.51 28.81
C THR A 18 -8.88 34.23 28.55
N SER A 19 -8.07 33.82 29.53
CA SER A 19 -7.29 32.57 29.46
C SER A 19 -8.22 31.34 29.42
N GLY A 20 -9.31 31.35 30.18
CA GLY A 20 -10.32 30.30 30.14
C GLY A 20 -11.00 30.18 28.77
N ILE A 21 -11.32 31.30 28.13
CA ILE A 21 -11.92 31.36 26.79
C ILE A 21 -10.96 30.79 25.74
N LEU A 22 -9.67 31.15 25.82
CA LEU A 22 -8.66 30.64 24.88
C LEU A 22 -8.49 29.12 24.99
N ILE A 23 -8.44 28.57 26.21
CA ILE A 23 -8.35 27.12 26.46
C ILE A 23 -9.60 26.41 25.93
N LEU A 24 -10.80 26.92 26.24
CA LEU A 24 -12.06 26.35 25.76
C LEU A 24 -12.17 26.39 24.23
N SER A 25 -11.78 27.51 23.61
CA SER A 25 -11.79 27.65 22.14
C SER A 25 -10.84 26.66 21.48
N ALA A 26 -9.67 26.40 22.08
CA ALA A 26 -8.70 25.44 21.57
C ALA A 26 -9.24 24.01 21.65
N VAL A 27 -9.86 23.62 22.77
CA VAL A 27 -10.48 22.29 22.92
C VAL A 27 -11.61 22.09 21.92
N ILE A 28 -12.50 23.08 21.79
CA ILE A 28 -13.60 23.05 20.81
C ILE A 28 -13.02 22.93 19.40
N THR A 29 -12.05 23.77 19.03
CA THR A 29 -11.41 23.73 17.71
C THR A 29 -10.77 22.36 17.45
N CYS A 30 -10.02 21.80 18.39
CA CYS A 30 -9.37 20.50 18.24
C CYS A 30 -10.36 19.33 18.09
N VAL A 31 -11.57 19.42 18.64
CA VAL A 31 -12.61 18.38 18.51
C VAL A 31 -13.41 18.55 17.22
N PHE A 32 -13.79 19.78 16.88
CA PHE A 32 -14.67 20.04 15.73
C PHE A 32 -13.93 20.11 14.39
N VAL A 33 -12.68 20.58 14.36
CA VAL A 33 -11.90 20.68 13.12
C VAL A 33 -11.72 19.32 12.43
N PRO A 34 -11.30 18.22 13.10
CA PRO A 34 -11.18 16.92 12.45
C PRO A 34 -12.50 16.42 11.84
N ILE A 35 -13.62 16.68 12.51
CA ILE A 35 -14.96 16.26 12.06
C ILE A 35 -15.38 17.03 10.80
N ILE A 36 -15.18 18.35 10.80
CA ILE A 36 -15.47 19.22 9.66
C ILE A 36 -14.51 18.91 8.51
N PHE A 37 -13.22 18.74 8.79
CA PHE A 37 -12.19 18.42 7.78
C PHE A 37 -12.50 17.10 7.09
N LYS A 38 -12.90 16.06 7.83
CA LYS A 38 -13.34 14.77 7.26
C LYS A 38 -14.57 14.88 6.36
N LYS A 39 -15.48 15.83 6.63
CA LYS A 39 -16.68 16.07 5.82
C LYS A 39 -16.42 16.95 4.60
N LEU A 40 -15.58 17.98 4.74
CA LEU A 40 -15.29 18.95 3.69
C LEU A 40 -14.25 18.42 2.69
N PHE A 41 -13.32 17.60 3.19
CA PHE A 41 -12.34 16.85 2.43
C PHE A 41 -12.64 15.36 2.62
N PRO A 42 -13.65 14.79 1.94
CA PRO A 42 -13.78 13.35 1.87
C PRO A 42 -12.44 12.80 1.36
N VAL A 43 -11.81 11.94 2.17
CA VAL A 43 -10.55 11.29 1.81
C VAL A 43 -10.78 10.66 0.44
N PRO A 44 -10.08 11.09 -0.62
CA PRO A 44 -10.22 10.47 -1.92
C PRO A 44 -9.92 8.98 -1.76
N ASP A 45 -10.69 8.11 -2.41
CA ASP A 45 -10.44 6.66 -2.43
C ASP A 45 -8.99 6.31 -2.85
N GLU A 46 -8.24 7.27 -3.41
CA GLU A 46 -6.80 7.19 -3.66
C GLU A 46 -5.96 6.84 -2.43
N PHE A 47 -6.38 7.20 -1.20
CA PHE A 47 -5.67 6.77 0.01
C PHE A 47 -5.80 5.27 0.31
N ASN A 48 -6.70 4.58 -0.41
CA ASN A 48 -6.96 3.15 -0.26
C ASN A 48 -6.62 2.36 -1.54
N ARG A 49 -6.01 3.01 -2.55
CA ARG A 49 -5.53 2.32 -3.75
C ARG A 49 -4.32 1.47 -3.36
N LYS A 50 -4.54 0.16 -3.26
CA LYS A 50 -3.44 -0.80 -3.13
C LYS A 50 -2.68 -0.85 -4.45
N ILE A 51 -1.36 -0.89 -4.36
CA ILE A 51 -0.50 -1.11 -5.53
C ILE A 51 -0.63 -2.59 -5.91
N GLU A 52 -1.10 -2.86 -7.12
CA GLU A 52 -1.31 -4.21 -7.60
C GLU A 52 0.01 -4.82 -8.10
N VAL A 53 0.37 -6.00 -7.57
CA VAL A 53 1.64 -6.66 -7.88
C VAL A 53 1.38 -8.06 -8.45
N SER A 54 1.80 -8.26 -9.70
CA SER A 54 1.91 -9.57 -10.32
C SER A 54 3.28 -10.17 -10.03
N LEU A 55 3.35 -11.23 -9.22
CA LEU A 55 4.58 -11.94 -8.91
C LEU A 55 4.58 -13.28 -9.64
N ILE A 56 5.60 -13.59 -10.44
CA ILE A 56 5.74 -14.91 -11.08
C ILE A 56 6.80 -15.76 -10.38
N GLY A 57 6.45 -17.04 -10.20
CA GLY A 57 7.35 -18.06 -9.65
C GLY A 57 7.12 -18.25 -8.16
N LYS A 58 6.73 -19.46 -7.76
CA LYS A 58 6.58 -19.84 -6.36
C LYS A 58 7.81 -20.61 -5.90
N ASN A 59 8.72 -19.95 -5.19
CA ASN A 59 9.97 -20.55 -4.69
C ASN A 59 10.35 -20.02 -3.30
N GLN A 60 11.52 -20.41 -2.81
CA GLN A 60 11.95 -20.05 -1.45
C GLN A 60 12.09 -18.55 -1.21
N LEU A 61 12.31 -17.77 -2.27
CA LEU A 61 12.50 -16.33 -2.21
C LEU A 61 11.17 -15.58 -2.35
N THR A 62 10.32 -15.98 -3.29
CA THR A 62 9.07 -15.26 -3.59
C THR A 62 7.99 -15.48 -2.55
N ILE A 63 7.96 -16.64 -1.87
CA ILE A 63 7.02 -16.94 -0.78
C ILE A 63 7.06 -15.90 0.35
N PRO A 64 8.21 -15.67 1.03
CA PRO A 64 8.27 -14.67 2.10
C PRO A 64 8.05 -13.25 1.57
N ILE A 65 8.44 -12.95 0.33
CA ILE A 65 8.19 -11.64 -0.29
C ILE A 65 6.67 -11.41 -0.40
N ALA A 66 5.92 -12.35 -0.98
CA ALA A 66 4.47 -12.25 -1.10
C ALA A 66 3.77 -12.06 0.25
N GLN A 67 4.21 -12.79 1.28
CA GLN A 67 3.68 -12.67 2.65
C GLN A 67 3.93 -11.31 3.27
N ASN A 68 5.13 -10.75 3.09
CA ASN A 68 5.47 -9.45 3.67
C ASN A 68 4.73 -8.29 2.96
N LEU A 69 4.56 -8.35 1.63
CA LEU A 69 3.92 -7.26 0.87
C LEU A 69 2.41 -7.13 1.12
N THR A 70 1.70 -8.26 1.26
CA THR A 70 0.22 -8.32 1.31
C THR A 70 -0.41 -7.52 2.47
N SER A 71 0.34 -7.21 3.52
CA SER A 71 -0.19 -6.61 4.76
C SER A 71 -0.21 -5.08 4.80
N GLN A 72 0.42 -4.37 3.85
CA GLN A 72 0.77 -2.96 4.05
C GLN A 72 0.11 -2.00 3.06
N LEU A 73 0.34 -2.17 1.76
CA LEU A 73 -0.17 -1.26 0.71
C LEU A 73 -0.31 -1.96 -0.65
N TYR A 74 -0.08 -3.27 -0.69
CA TYR A 74 0.05 -4.02 -1.94
C TYR A 74 -1.00 -5.12 -2.01
N ASP A 75 -1.56 -5.29 -3.20
CA ASP A 75 -2.39 -6.44 -3.54
C ASP A 75 -1.56 -7.40 -4.41
N VAL A 76 -1.10 -8.49 -3.81
CA VAL A 76 -0.15 -9.42 -4.45
C VAL A 76 -0.90 -10.62 -5.02
N THR A 77 -0.71 -10.86 -6.32
CA THR A 77 -1.11 -12.10 -6.98
C THR A 77 0.13 -12.88 -7.41
N LEU A 78 0.26 -14.10 -6.89
CA LEU A 78 1.36 -15.01 -7.19
C LEU A 78 0.95 -16.03 -8.26
N TYR A 79 1.57 -15.96 -9.42
CA TYR A 79 1.40 -16.89 -10.53
C TYR A 79 2.48 -17.96 -10.52
N TYR A 80 2.10 -19.23 -10.64
CA TYR A 80 3.08 -20.33 -10.62
C TYR A 80 2.69 -21.51 -11.51
N ARG A 81 3.70 -22.15 -12.08
CA ARG A 81 3.56 -23.45 -12.75
C ARG A 81 3.90 -24.56 -11.75
N LYS A 82 3.07 -25.61 -11.69
CA LYS A 82 3.15 -26.65 -10.64
C LYS A 82 4.48 -27.40 -10.60
N ASP A 83 5.05 -27.70 -11.77
CA ASP A 83 6.34 -28.38 -11.95
C ASP A 83 7.55 -27.55 -11.50
N LEU A 84 7.44 -26.22 -11.53
CA LEU A 84 8.50 -25.28 -11.12
C LEU A 84 8.29 -24.71 -9.71
N SER A 85 7.26 -25.17 -9.01
CA SER A 85 6.80 -24.56 -7.76
C SER A 85 7.25 -25.29 -6.50
N ASP A 86 7.54 -24.52 -5.46
CA ASP A 86 7.74 -25.02 -4.10
C ASP A 86 6.41 -25.50 -3.50
N ARG A 87 6.47 -26.58 -2.71
CA ARG A 87 5.30 -27.26 -2.15
C ARG A 87 4.70 -26.57 -0.92
N ARG A 88 5.39 -25.59 -0.34
CA ARG A 88 4.88 -24.82 0.81
C ARG A 88 3.53 -24.18 0.48
N GLN A 89 2.61 -24.24 1.43
CA GLN A 89 1.38 -23.47 1.37
C GLN A 89 1.63 -22.06 1.91
N LEU A 90 1.07 -21.07 1.22
CA LEU A 90 1.04 -19.68 1.64
C LEU A 90 -0.26 -19.42 2.42
N SER A 91 -0.35 -18.29 3.11
CA SER A 91 -1.60 -17.87 3.75
C SER A 91 -2.70 -17.71 2.71
N ASP A 92 -3.95 -17.98 3.08
CA ASP A 92 -5.12 -17.78 2.22
C ASP A 92 -5.32 -16.31 1.85
N ASP A 93 -4.66 -15.39 2.57
CA ASP A 93 -4.68 -13.95 2.28
C ASP A 93 -3.92 -13.58 0.99
N ILE A 94 -3.15 -14.51 0.41
CA ILE A 94 -2.35 -14.30 -0.80
C ILE A 94 -3.03 -14.98 -1.96
N THR A 95 -3.43 -14.21 -2.95
CA THR A 95 -4.01 -14.75 -4.18
C THR A 95 -2.97 -15.54 -4.94
N MET A 96 -3.19 -16.84 -5.06
CA MET A 96 -2.31 -17.77 -5.79
C MET A 96 -3.04 -18.31 -7.03
N ILE A 97 -2.41 -18.18 -8.19
CA ILE A 97 -2.97 -18.64 -9.48
C ILE A 97 -2.00 -19.66 -10.09
N GLU A 98 -2.47 -20.90 -10.22
CA GLU A 98 -1.76 -21.91 -10.98
C GLU A 98 -1.97 -21.67 -12.48
N ILE A 99 -0.87 -21.65 -13.24
CA ILE A 99 -0.89 -21.46 -14.70
C ILE A 99 -0.28 -22.67 -15.39
N ALA A 100 -0.77 -22.95 -16.61
CA ALA A 100 -0.27 -24.06 -17.42
C ALA A 100 1.12 -23.78 -18.00
N ASP A 101 1.35 -22.53 -18.44
CA ASP A 101 2.60 -22.06 -19.02
C ASP A 101 2.72 -20.53 -18.87
N TYR A 102 3.84 -19.99 -19.35
CA TYR A 102 4.14 -18.56 -19.39
C TYR A 102 4.05 -18.01 -20.84
N GLU A 103 3.11 -18.54 -21.64
CA GLU A 103 2.84 -18.00 -22.97
C GLU A 103 2.07 -16.68 -22.89
N GLN A 104 2.31 -15.81 -23.88
CA GLN A 104 1.81 -14.44 -23.88
C GLN A 104 0.28 -14.38 -23.75
N ASP A 105 -0.43 -15.24 -24.46
CA ASP A 105 -1.89 -15.29 -24.48
C ASP A 105 -2.48 -15.69 -23.11
N VAL A 106 -1.81 -16.60 -22.38
CA VAL A 106 -2.21 -16.98 -21.03
C VAL A 106 -2.01 -15.81 -20.07
N LEU A 107 -0.85 -15.16 -20.13
CA LEU A 107 -0.50 -14.06 -19.22
C LEU A 107 -1.36 -12.80 -19.46
N GLU A 108 -1.66 -12.48 -20.72
CA GLU A 108 -2.55 -11.38 -21.10
C GLU A 108 -3.99 -11.63 -20.65
N ARG A 109 -4.54 -12.83 -20.88
CA ARG A 109 -5.90 -13.17 -20.42
C ARG A 109 -6.05 -13.10 -18.90
N LEU A 110 -4.97 -13.34 -18.17
CA LEU A 110 -4.94 -13.27 -16.72
C LEU A 110 -4.71 -11.85 -16.19
N GLY A 111 -4.58 -10.86 -17.07
CA GLY A 111 -4.31 -9.46 -16.70
C GLY A 111 -2.98 -9.28 -16.00
N LEU A 112 -1.99 -10.16 -16.26
CA LEU A 112 -0.72 -10.13 -15.54
C LEU A 112 0.00 -8.80 -15.74
N PHE A 113 -0.06 -8.27 -16.96
CA PHE A 113 0.60 -7.04 -17.40
C PHE A 113 -0.24 -5.77 -17.15
N ASP A 114 -1.50 -5.89 -16.74
CA ASP A 114 -2.37 -4.75 -16.42
C ASP A 114 -2.13 -4.19 -15.02
N ARG A 115 -1.34 -4.90 -14.21
CA ARG A 115 -0.98 -4.52 -12.84
C ARG A 115 0.13 -3.47 -12.80
N ASP A 116 0.18 -2.71 -11.71
CA ASP A 116 1.17 -1.64 -11.49
C ASP A 116 2.61 -2.16 -11.52
N ILE A 117 2.85 -3.37 -11.00
CA ILE A 117 4.19 -3.96 -10.90
C ILE A 117 4.16 -5.43 -11.33
N VAL A 118 5.11 -5.83 -12.18
CA VAL A 118 5.38 -7.22 -12.55
C VAL A 118 6.77 -7.63 -12.03
N VAL A 119 6.82 -8.69 -11.23
CA VAL A 119 8.07 -9.23 -10.65
C VAL A 119 8.37 -10.60 -11.24
N CYS A 120 9.46 -10.69 -12.00
CA CYS A 120 9.94 -11.91 -12.64
C CYS A 120 10.95 -12.65 -11.76
N ALA A 121 10.51 -13.65 -11.00
CA ALA A 121 11.35 -14.34 -10.02
C ALA A 121 11.11 -15.86 -9.99
N THR A 122 10.93 -16.47 -11.16
CA THR A 122 10.90 -17.94 -11.28
C THR A 122 12.31 -18.53 -11.14
N ASN A 123 12.40 -19.86 -11.00
CA ASN A 123 13.69 -20.58 -10.95
C ASN A 123 14.36 -20.72 -12.35
N ASP A 124 13.76 -20.13 -13.39
CA ASP A 124 14.19 -20.25 -14.78
C ASP A 124 14.40 -18.84 -15.37
N ASP A 125 15.66 -18.52 -15.67
CA ASP A 125 16.04 -17.20 -16.19
C ASP A 125 15.51 -16.92 -17.60
N ASP A 126 15.28 -17.96 -18.41
CA ASP A 126 14.68 -17.81 -19.73
C ASP A 126 13.21 -17.42 -19.63
N ILE A 127 12.48 -18.01 -18.68
CA ILE A 127 11.11 -17.60 -18.36
C ILE A 127 11.10 -16.15 -17.85
N ASN A 128 11.98 -15.80 -16.91
CA ASN A 128 12.06 -14.45 -16.37
C ASN A 128 12.32 -13.41 -17.47
N ARG A 129 13.28 -13.69 -18.37
CA ARG A 129 13.60 -12.86 -19.53
C ARG A 129 12.45 -12.76 -20.53
N LYS A 130 11.78 -13.88 -20.81
CA LYS A 130 10.62 -13.93 -21.72
C LYS A 130 9.50 -13.04 -21.20
N VAL A 131 9.08 -13.23 -19.96
CA VAL A 131 7.97 -12.45 -19.37
C VAL A 131 8.32 -10.96 -19.26
N ALA A 132 9.56 -10.62 -18.89
CA ALA A 132 10.00 -9.23 -18.86
C ALA A 132 9.93 -8.54 -20.24
N LYS A 133 10.28 -9.26 -21.32
CA LYS A 133 10.14 -8.74 -22.69
C LYS A 133 8.68 -8.58 -23.10
N LEU A 134 7.82 -9.53 -22.73
CA LEU A 134 6.38 -9.42 -22.99
C LEU A 134 5.79 -8.19 -22.29
N ALA A 135 6.11 -7.98 -21.01
CA ALA A 135 5.67 -6.81 -20.25
C ALA A 135 6.07 -5.49 -20.94
N GLN A 136 7.32 -5.39 -21.41
CA GLN A 136 7.80 -4.21 -22.14
C GLN A 136 6.99 -3.92 -23.41
N ASN A 137 6.61 -4.97 -24.15
CA ASN A 137 5.86 -4.81 -25.40
C ASN A 137 4.39 -4.44 -25.16
N THR A 138 3.79 -4.90 -24.05
CA THR A 138 2.39 -4.62 -23.69
C THR A 138 2.20 -3.21 -23.10
N SER A 139 3.25 -2.59 -22.56
CA SER A 139 3.23 -1.21 -22.05
C SER A 139 3.42 -0.12 -23.12
N SER A 140 3.42 -0.47 -24.41
CA SER A 140 3.57 0.46 -25.55
C SER A 140 2.24 0.68 -26.29
#